data_AF-A0A6N3J7B1-F1
#
_entry.id   AF-A0A6N3J7B1-F1
#
_cell.length_a   1.000
_cell.length_b   1.000
_cell.length_c   1.000
_cell.angle_alpha   90.00
_cell.angle_beta   90.00
_cell.angle_gamma   90.00
#
_symmetry.space_group_name_H-M   'P 1'
#
loop_
_entity.id
_entity.type
_entity.pdbx_description
1 polymer ?
#
loop_
_entity_poly.entity_id
_entity_poly.type
_entity_poly.pdbx_seq_one_letter_code
_entity_poly.pdbx_strand_id
1 'polypeptide(L)'
;MPTELTVATISAGAVILAALISFIVAVSSAVIAKEQKVSEFRQAWINDFRADAATFISCSCSCIFSLDGLQSSKKIKYDTAIYLDFYNSSYSSLEVTAIRLQFRLNPTKDILLINSINKLKILFDDIVTNSSKEQFPQAIAEVKKHNLHLQKEVHHILKSEWERVKKGELRYKFFISTGKIFIGASLTTLFVLLLISNFPYLCSL
;
A
#
# COMPACT_ATOMS: atom_id res chain seq x y z
N MET A 1 -51.42 -7.43 -40.45
CA MET A 1 -50.94 -6.06 -40.09
C MET A 1 -50.75 -5.87 -38.58
N PRO A 2 -51.71 -6.16 -37.66
CA PRO A 2 -51.48 -5.92 -36.22
C PRO A 2 -50.42 -6.84 -35.59
N THR A 3 -50.24 -8.05 -36.12
CA THR A 3 -49.24 -9.03 -35.67
C THR A 3 -47.80 -8.66 -36.05
N GLU A 4 -47.58 -7.98 -37.17
CA GLU A 4 -46.22 -7.56 -37.55
C GLU A 4 -45.75 -6.33 -36.76
N LEU A 5 -46.68 -5.42 -36.44
CA LEU A 5 -46.38 -4.26 -35.60
C LEU A 5 -46.07 -4.67 -34.14
N THR A 6 -46.72 -5.71 -33.62
CA THR A 6 -46.40 -6.26 -32.29
C THR A 6 -45.06 -7.01 -32.27
N VAL A 7 -44.74 -7.78 -33.31
CA VAL A 7 -43.42 -8.45 -33.41
C VAL A 7 -42.29 -7.44 -33.56
N ALA A 8 -42.48 -6.40 -34.38
CA ALA A 8 -41.48 -5.33 -34.56
C ALA A 8 -41.21 -4.56 -33.26
N THR A 9 -42.24 -4.19 -32.50
CA THR A 9 -42.09 -3.47 -31.23
C THR A 9 -41.42 -4.32 -30.14
N ILE A 10 -41.76 -5.62 -30.04
CA ILE A 10 -41.10 -6.56 -29.13
C ILE A 10 -39.61 -6.71 -29.50
N SER A 11 -39.29 -6.82 -30.79
CA SER A 11 -37.90 -6.94 -31.26
C SER A 11 -37.07 -5.70 -30.97
N ALA A 12 -37.62 -4.49 -31.19
CA ALA A 12 -36.95 -3.24 -30.88
C ALA A 12 -36.69 -3.08 -29.38
N GLY A 13 -37.67 -3.45 -28.54
CA GLY A 13 -37.51 -3.47 -27.09
C GLY A 13 -36.39 -4.41 -26.63
N ALA A 14 -36.29 -5.60 -27.22
CA ALA A 14 -35.24 -6.56 -26.92
C ALA A 14 -33.83 -6.04 -27.28
N VAL A 15 -33.68 -5.38 -28.43
CA VAL A 15 -32.39 -4.79 -28.86
C VAL A 15 -31.96 -3.66 -27.93
N ILE A 16 -32.88 -2.77 -27.54
CA ILE A 16 -32.58 -1.68 -26.60
C ILE A 16 -32.16 -2.25 -25.25
N LEU A 17 -32.88 -3.26 -24.75
CA LEU A 17 -32.55 -3.91 -23.48
C LEU A 17 -31.17 -4.59 -23.53
N ALA A 18 -30.87 -5.31 -24.62
CA ALA A 18 -29.56 -5.93 -24.82
C ALA A 18 -28.44 -4.88 -24.83
N ALA A 19 -28.63 -3.76 -25.54
CA ALA A 19 -27.66 -2.67 -25.59
C ALA A 19 -27.41 -2.04 -24.21
N LEU A 20 -28.46 -1.83 -23.41
CA LEU A 20 -28.35 -1.32 -22.04
C LEU A 20 -27.58 -2.29 -21.13
N ILE A 21 -27.86 -3.59 -21.22
CA ILE A 21 -27.13 -4.62 -20.46
C ILE A 21 -25.65 -4.62 -20.87
N SER A 22 -25.36 -4.62 -22.18
CA SER A 22 -23.99 -4.56 -22.68
C SER A 22 -23.26 -3.31 -22.21
N PHE A 23 -23.93 -2.15 -22.18
CA PHE A 23 -23.36 -0.92 -21.65
C PHE A 23 -23.01 -1.03 -20.16
N ILE A 24 -23.94 -1.54 -19.33
CA ILE A 24 -23.71 -1.73 -17.88
C ILE A 24 -22.53 -2.67 -17.63
N VAL A 25 -22.48 -3.79 -18.38
CA VAL A 25 -21.38 -4.75 -18.29
C VAL A 25 -20.06 -4.08 -18.67
N ALA A 26 -20.01 -3.37 -19.80
CA ALA A 26 -18.80 -2.70 -20.28
C ALA A 26 -18.27 -1.66 -19.27
N VAL A 27 -19.15 -0.81 -18.73
CA VAL A 27 -18.78 0.19 -17.72
C VAL A 27 -18.28 -0.48 -16.44
N SER A 28 -18.97 -1.53 -15.97
CA SER A 28 -18.57 -2.26 -14.78
C SER A 28 -17.21 -2.92 -14.94
N SER A 29 -16.96 -3.57 -16.08
CA SER A 29 -15.67 -4.17 -16.42
C SER A 29 -14.55 -3.12 -16.46
N ALA A 30 -14.81 -1.95 -17.05
CA ALA A 30 -13.82 -0.86 -17.08
C ALA A 30 -13.49 -0.32 -15.68
N VAL A 31 -14.50 -0.15 -14.83
CA VAL A 31 -14.30 0.32 -13.44
C VAL A 31 -13.52 -0.71 -12.62
N ILE A 32 -13.87 -1.99 -12.72
CA ILE A 32 -13.16 -3.08 -12.03
C ILE A 32 -11.71 -3.17 -12.52
N ALA A 33 -11.47 -3.13 -13.83
CA ALA A 33 -10.13 -3.18 -14.40
C ALA A 33 -9.27 -2.02 -13.91
N LYS A 34 -9.84 -0.81 -13.82
CA LYS A 34 -9.16 0.35 -13.26
C LYS A 34 -8.82 0.14 -11.78
N GLU A 35 -9.76 -0.32 -10.95
CA GLU A 35 -9.54 -0.52 -9.52
C GLU A 35 -8.49 -1.61 -9.25
N GLN A 36 -8.52 -2.68 -10.03
CA GLN A 36 -7.52 -3.74 -10.01
C GLN A 36 -6.13 -3.19 -10.31
N LYS A 37 -5.98 -2.36 -11.36
CA LYS A 37 -4.70 -1.72 -11.69
C LYS A 37 -4.20 -0.76 -10.62
N VAL A 38 -5.09 0.05 -10.04
CA VAL A 38 -4.72 0.93 -8.92
C VAL A 38 -4.25 0.11 -7.72
N SER A 39 -4.92 -0.99 -7.40
CA SER A 39 -4.54 -1.89 -6.31
C SER A 39 -3.19 -2.55 -6.56
N GLU A 40 -2.92 -3.01 -7.79
CA GLU A 40 -1.63 -3.55 -8.22
C GLU A 40 -0.50 -2.52 -8.03
N PHE A 41 -0.68 -1.28 -8.48
CA PHE A 41 0.33 -0.22 -8.30
C PHE A 41 0.58 0.10 -6.83
N ARG A 42 -0.46 0.07 -5.98
CA ARG A 42 -0.30 0.27 -4.54
C ARG A 42 0.44 -0.88 -3.87
N GLN A 43 0.13 -2.11 -4.24
CA GLN A 43 0.84 -3.29 -3.73
C GLN A 43 2.31 -3.27 -4.14
N ALA A 44 2.62 -2.87 -5.38
CA ALA A 44 3.99 -2.68 -5.84
C ALA A 44 4.71 -1.62 -5.00
N TRP A 45 4.10 -0.44 -4.79
CA TRP A 45 4.66 0.59 -3.91
C TRP A 45 4.90 0.08 -2.48
N ILE A 46 3.95 -0.67 -1.91
CA ILE A 46 4.06 -1.28 -0.57
C ILE A 46 5.25 -2.24 -0.51
N ASN A 47 5.42 -3.09 -1.53
CA ASN A 47 6.48 -4.09 -1.58
C ASN A 47 7.86 -3.43 -1.71
N ASP A 48 7.99 -2.44 -2.59
CA ASP A 48 9.23 -1.68 -2.78
C ASP A 48 9.59 -0.91 -1.52
N PHE A 49 8.61 -0.26 -0.89
CA PHE A 49 8.82 0.47 0.36
C PHE A 49 9.25 -0.47 1.50
N ARG A 50 8.64 -1.66 1.61
CA ARG A 50 9.03 -2.68 2.59
C ARG A 50 10.45 -3.17 2.35
N ALA A 51 10.82 -3.42 1.09
CA ALA A 51 12.15 -3.87 0.72
C ALA A 51 13.20 -2.80 1.07
N ASP A 52 12.99 -1.55 0.67
CA ASP A 52 13.92 -0.45 0.98
C ASP A 52 14.03 -0.21 2.49
N ALA A 53 12.94 -0.32 3.26
CA ALA A 53 12.98 -0.17 4.71
C ALA A 53 13.75 -1.31 5.39
N ALA A 54 13.57 -2.54 4.92
CA ALA A 54 14.34 -3.68 5.41
C ALA A 54 15.83 -3.53 5.11
N THR A 55 16.19 -3.10 3.89
CA THR A 55 17.58 -2.83 3.52
C THR A 55 18.16 -1.69 4.36
N PHE A 56 17.43 -0.59 4.55
CA PHE A 56 17.88 0.55 5.37
C PHE A 56 18.21 0.12 6.81
N ILE A 57 17.30 -0.62 7.47
CA ILE A 57 17.52 -1.12 8.83
C ILE A 57 18.66 -2.14 8.86
N SER A 58 18.75 -3.03 7.88
CA SER A 58 19.83 -4.01 7.78
C SER A 58 21.20 -3.35 7.62
N CYS A 59 21.32 -2.35 6.75
CA CYS A 59 22.55 -1.59 6.56
C CYS A 59 22.94 -0.83 7.84
N SER A 60 21.96 -0.31 8.59
CA SER A 60 22.21 0.31 9.91
C SER A 60 22.80 -0.71 10.90
N CYS A 61 22.23 -1.91 10.97
CA CYS A 61 22.79 -2.99 11.79
C CYS A 61 24.20 -3.40 11.34
N SER A 62 24.47 -3.50 10.03
CA SER A 62 25.80 -3.80 9.49
C SER A 62 26.81 -2.71 9.84
N CYS A 63 26.42 -1.43 9.77
CA CYS A 63 27.28 -0.32 10.19
C CYS A 63 27.66 -0.45 11.66
N ILE A 64 26.69 -0.71 12.55
CA ILE A 64 26.96 -0.93 13.98
C ILE A 64 27.91 -2.11 14.20
N PHE A 65 27.70 -3.24 13.51
CA PHE A 65 28.55 -4.41 13.63
C PHE A 65 30.00 -4.11 13.20
N SER A 66 30.15 -3.37 12.10
CA SER A 66 31.47 -2.95 11.60
C SER A 66 32.19 -2.04 12.59
N LEU A 67 31.45 -1.08 13.15
CA LEU A 67 31.93 -0.13 14.14
C LEU A 67 32.38 -0.85 15.43
N ASP A 68 31.59 -1.78 15.94
CA ASP A 68 31.96 -2.62 17.10
C ASP A 68 33.21 -3.48 16.83
N GLY A 69 33.31 -4.04 15.61
CA GLY A 69 34.49 -4.75 15.12
C GLY A 69 35.74 -3.87 15.03
N LEU A 70 35.62 -2.62 14.57
CA LEU A 70 36.72 -1.63 14.56
C LEU A 70 37.19 -1.28 15.97
N GLN A 71 36.28 -1.16 16.93
CA GLN A 71 36.65 -0.89 18.31
C GLN A 71 37.37 -2.09 18.96
N SER A 72 36.92 -3.30 18.64
CA SER A 72 37.48 -4.55 19.16
C SER A 72 38.81 -4.94 18.49
N SER A 73 38.97 -4.72 17.18
CA SER A 73 40.21 -4.98 16.43
C SER A 73 41.34 -4.03 16.81
N LYS A 74 41.06 -2.84 17.35
CA LYS A 74 42.12 -2.03 17.98
C LYS A 74 42.77 -2.71 19.19
N LYS A 75 42.16 -3.77 19.76
CA LYS A 75 42.72 -4.57 20.86
C LYS A 75 43.42 -5.86 20.39
N ILE A 76 43.07 -6.38 19.21
CA ILE A 76 43.56 -7.66 18.68
C ILE A 76 43.97 -7.39 17.24
N LYS A 77 45.25 -7.61 16.84
CA LYS A 77 45.85 -7.31 15.50
C LYS A 77 45.10 -7.94 14.30
N TYR A 78 43.85 -7.56 14.09
CA TYR A 78 43.02 -7.88 12.95
C TYR A 78 43.16 -6.77 11.91
N ASP A 79 42.88 -7.12 10.66
CA ASP A 79 42.93 -6.18 9.55
C ASP A 79 41.79 -5.15 9.68
N THR A 80 42.16 -3.97 10.19
CA THR A 80 41.25 -2.82 10.36
C THR A 80 40.67 -2.36 9.02
N ALA A 81 41.38 -2.60 7.90
CA ALA A 81 40.92 -2.20 6.57
C ALA A 81 39.63 -2.92 6.16
N ILE A 82 39.50 -4.21 6.50
CA ILE A 82 38.31 -5.01 6.17
C ILE A 82 37.05 -4.43 6.81
N TYR A 83 37.12 -4.09 8.10
CA TYR A 83 35.96 -3.53 8.81
C TYR A 83 35.62 -2.12 8.32
N LEU A 84 36.62 -1.31 7.95
CA LEU A 84 36.39 0.02 7.40
C LEU A 84 35.74 -0.05 6.02
N ASP A 85 36.20 -0.95 5.16
CA ASP A 85 35.60 -1.17 3.83
C ASP A 85 34.15 -1.65 3.95
N PHE A 86 33.90 -2.62 4.84
CA PHE A 86 32.55 -3.13 5.10
C PHE A 86 31.62 -2.05 5.69
N TYR A 87 32.14 -1.20 6.58
CA TYR A 87 31.41 -0.04 7.10
C TYR A 87 31.05 0.94 5.98
N ASN A 88 32.01 1.35 5.16
CA ASN A 88 31.80 2.33 4.08
C ASN A 88 30.77 1.83 3.06
N SER A 89 30.85 0.55 2.67
CA SER A 89 29.88 -0.08 1.77
C SER A 89 28.46 -0.11 2.38
N SER A 90 28.37 -0.47 3.67
CA SER A 90 27.10 -0.50 4.40
C SER A 90 26.50 0.89 4.56
N TYR A 91 27.31 1.90 4.88
CA TYR A 91 26.88 3.28 5.07
C TYR A 91 26.46 3.92 3.74
N SER A 92 27.19 3.68 2.65
CA SER A 92 26.78 4.11 1.31
C SER A 92 25.41 3.53 0.94
N SER A 93 25.18 2.24 1.25
CA SER A 93 23.90 1.58 0.98
C SER A 93 22.77 2.14 1.87
N LEU A 94 23.08 2.47 3.12
CA LEU A 94 22.17 3.15 4.05
C LEU A 94 21.73 4.51 3.51
N GLU A 95 22.66 5.32 2.99
CA GLU A 95 22.36 6.64 2.43
C GLU A 95 21.45 6.55 1.20
N VAL A 96 21.78 5.65 0.26
CA VAL A 96 20.97 5.47 -0.95
C VAL A 96 19.55 5.00 -0.57
N THR A 97 19.43 4.04 0.36
CA THR A 97 18.12 3.56 0.81
C THR A 97 17.33 4.62 1.57
N ALA A 98 17.98 5.48 2.37
CA ALA A 98 17.35 6.62 3.01
C ALA A 98 16.70 7.57 1.98
N ILE A 99 17.45 7.93 0.94
CA ILE A 99 16.97 8.82 -0.14
C ILE A 99 15.79 8.18 -0.87
N ARG A 100 15.90 6.89 -1.22
CA ARG A 100 14.82 6.14 -1.86
C ARG A 100 13.54 6.06 -1.02
N LEU A 101 13.67 5.90 0.30
CA LEU A 101 12.53 5.96 1.22
C LEU A 101 11.92 7.35 1.23
N GLN A 102 12.74 8.39 1.39
CA GLN A 102 12.27 9.78 1.44
C GLN A 102 11.52 10.19 0.16
N PHE A 103 11.96 9.76 -1.02
CA PHE A 103 11.24 10.04 -2.27
C PHE A 103 9.87 9.34 -2.39
N ARG A 104 9.66 8.24 -1.66
CA ARG A 104 8.36 7.53 -1.65
C ARG A 104 7.40 8.07 -0.60
N LEU A 105 7.92 8.72 0.43
CA LEU A 105 7.15 9.27 1.52
C LEU A 105 6.53 10.61 1.14
N ASN A 106 5.34 10.87 1.68
CA ASN A 106 4.72 12.18 1.54
C ASN A 106 5.30 13.11 2.62
N PRO A 107 5.89 14.27 2.25
CA PRO A 107 6.55 15.17 3.20
C PRO A 107 5.67 15.67 4.34
N THR A 108 4.36 15.80 4.10
CA THR A 108 3.41 16.35 5.06
C THR A 108 2.80 15.25 5.93
N LYS A 109 2.42 14.13 5.32
CA LYS A 109 1.74 13.01 6.00
C LYS A 109 2.73 12.16 6.81
N ASP A 110 3.93 11.95 6.29
CA ASP A 110 4.87 10.94 6.81
C ASP A 110 6.08 11.58 7.51
N ILE A 111 5.93 12.81 8.02
CA ILE A 111 6.99 13.62 8.64
C ILE A 111 7.69 12.91 9.80
N LEU A 112 6.96 12.10 10.58
CA LEU A 112 7.51 11.35 11.72
C LEU A 112 8.56 10.33 11.28
N LEU A 113 8.30 9.60 10.20
CA LEU A 113 9.26 8.63 9.66
C LEU A 113 10.43 9.35 8.99
N ILE A 114 10.19 10.44 8.26
CA ILE A 114 11.26 11.25 7.64
C ILE A 114 12.22 11.76 8.72
N ASN A 115 11.70 12.32 9.81
CA ASN A 115 12.49 12.77 10.94
C ASN A 115 13.25 11.62 11.61
N SER A 116 12.63 10.44 11.70
CA SER A 116 13.29 9.26 12.25
C SER A 116 14.44 8.78 11.35
N ILE A 117 14.28 8.78 10.03
CA ILE A 117 15.36 8.46 9.08
C ILE A 117 16.52 9.45 9.24
N ASN A 118 16.23 10.74 9.26
CA ASN A 118 17.25 11.78 9.41
C ASN A 118 17.96 11.71 10.76
N LYS A 119 17.23 11.42 11.84
CA LYS A 119 17.82 11.22 13.17
C LYS A 119 18.81 10.05 13.17
N LEU A 120 18.50 8.95 12.49
CA LEU A 120 19.42 7.81 12.40
C LEU A 120 20.74 8.22 11.73
N LYS A 121 20.67 9.02 10.66
CA LYS A 121 21.86 9.54 9.98
C LYS A 121 22.71 10.41 10.91
N ILE A 122 22.09 11.34 11.62
CA ILE A 122 22.76 12.20 12.61
C ILE A 122 23.45 11.36 13.69
N LEU A 123 22.81 10.29 14.17
CA LEU A 123 23.42 9.39 15.15
C LEU A 123 24.68 8.70 14.59
N PHE A 124 24.67 8.28 13.33
CA PHE A 124 25.86 7.71 12.71
C PHE A 124 26.98 8.73 12.54
N ASP A 125 26.65 9.94 12.10
CA ASP A 125 27.64 11.01 11.95
C ASP A 125 28.30 11.32 13.30
N ASP A 126 27.50 11.43 14.38
CA ASP A 126 27.99 11.68 15.74
C ASP A 126 28.87 10.53 16.28
N ILE A 127 28.54 9.28 15.95
CA ILE A 127 29.38 8.12 16.30
C ILE A 127 30.74 8.20 15.63
N VAL A 128 30.79 8.61 14.37
CA VAL A 128 32.05 8.68 13.62
C VAL A 128 32.90 9.87 14.05
N THR A 129 32.29 11.03 14.32
CA THR A 129 33.03 12.27 14.58
C THR A 129 33.36 12.51 16.04
N ASN A 130 32.44 12.20 16.97
CA ASN A 130 32.50 12.71 18.34
C ASN A 130 32.57 11.63 19.42
N SER A 131 32.28 10.37 19.10
CA SER A 131 32.21 9.33 20.13
C SER A 131 33.59 8.97 20.69
N SER A 132 33.77 9.25 21.99
CA SER A 132 34.88 8.69 22.75
C SER A 132 34.71 7.17 22.91
N LYS A 133 35.81 6.44 23.18
CA LYS A 133 35.77 4.98 23.38
C LYS A 133 34.78 4.55 24.49
N GLU A 134 34.56 5.39 25.48
CA GLU A 134 33.69 5.13 26.63
C GLU A 134 32.21 5.31 26.31
N GLN A 135 31.89 6.24 25.40
CA GLN A 135 30.51 6.54 24.98
C GLN A 135 30.00 5.60 23.89
N PHE A 136 30.91 4.93 23.20
CA PHE A 136 30.60 4.09 22.05
C PHE A 136 29.56 2.98 22.31
N PRO A 137 29.61 2.21 23.42
CA PRO A 137 28.59 1.20 23.70
C PRO A 137 27.19 1.81 23.88
N GLN A 138 27.11 3.01 24.48
CA GLN A 138 25.87 3.72 24.68
C GLN A 138 25.31 4.23 23.34
N ALA A 139 26.16 4.77 22.48
CA ALA A 139 25.77 5.23 21.15
C ALA A 139 25.24 4.08 20.28
N ILE A 140 25.90 2.92 20.31
CA ILE A 140 25.40 1.70 19.65
C ILE A 140 24.02 1.29 20.18
N ALA A 141 23.82 1.34 21.51
CA ALA A 141 22.54 1.02 22.11
C ALA A 141 21.44 1.99 21.67
N GLU A 142 21.76 3.28 21.52
CA GLU A 142 20.84 4.28 21.00
C GLU A 142 20.43 3.99 19.56
N VAL A 143 21.38 3.68 18.68
CA VAL A 143 21.09 3.31 17.27
C VAL A 143 20.20 2.07 17.21
N LYS A 144 20.48 1.03 18.01
CA LYS A 144 19.63 -0.17 18.09
C LYS A 144 18.21 0.15 18.54
N LYS A 145 18.06 0.98 19.57
CA LYS A 145 16.76 1.46 20.06
C LYS A 145 16.02 2.24 18.97
N HIS A 146 16.74 3.08 18.23
CA HIS A 146 16.18 3.90 17.16
C HIS A 146 15.74 3.05 15.95
N ASN A 147 16.50 2.01 15.58
CA ASN A 147 16.10 1.04 14.57
C ASN A 147 14.76 0.35 14.93
N LEU A 148 14.57 -0.05 16.20
CA LEU A 148 13.31 -0.63 16.67
C LEU A 148 12.15 0.37 16.58
N HIS A 149 12.39 1.64 16.86
CA HIS A 149 11.37 2.68 16.69
C HIS A 149 11.03 2.87 15.21
N LEU A 150 12.03 2.96 14.34
CA LEU A 150 11.86 3.11 12.90
C LEU A 150 11.08 1.95 12.28
N GLN A 151 11.35 0.72 12.74
CA GLN A 151 10.58 -0.46 12.34
C GLN A 151 9.08 -0.32 12.66
N LYS A 152 8.73 0.26 13.82
CA LYS A 152 7.33 0.50 14.22
C LYS A 152 6.66 1.54 13.33
N GLU A 153 7.34 2.64 13.04
CA GLU A 153 6.84 3.70 12.15
C GLU A 153 6.62 3.18 10.72
N VAL A 154 7.57 2.41 10.19
CA VAL A 154 7.42 1.72 8.90
C VAL A 154 6.21 0.79 8.91
N HIS A 155 6.02 0.00 9.97
CA HIS A 155 4.87 -0.90 10.09
C HIS A 155 3.54 -0.13 10.12
N HIS A 156 3.49 1.02 10.80
CA HIS A 156 2.32 1.87 10.85
C HIS A 156 1.92 2.38 9.45
N ILE A 157 2.88 2.91 8.67
CA ILE A 157 2.63 3.37 7.31
C ILE A 157 2.15 2.21 6.43
N LEU A 158 2.86 1.07 6.46
CA LEU A 158 2.50 -0.13 5.70
C LEU A 158 1.08 -0.59 6.01
N LYS A 159 0.69 -0.60 7.29
CA LYS A 159 -0.68 -0.96 7.71
C LYS A 159 -1.71 0.03 7.18
N SER A 160 -1.41 1.33 7.26
CA SER A 160 -2.33 2.37 6.77
C SER A 160 -2.59 2.25 5.26
N GLU A 161 -1.56 1.99 4.46
CA GLU A 161 -1.69 1.82 3.02
C GLU A 161 -2.32 0.46 2.66
N TRP A 162 -2.07 -0.59 3.44
CA TRP A 162 -2.76 -1.88 3.28
C TRP A 162 -4.28 -1.75 3.50
N GLU A 163 -4.70 -1.03 4.54
CA GLU A 163 -6.12 -0.77 4.76
C GLU A 163 -6.75 0.03 3.62
N ARG A 164 -6.00 0.94 3.00
CA ARG A 164 -6.46 1.67 1.81
C ARG A 164 -6.64 0.76 0.61
N VAL A 165 -5.70 -0.17 0.35
CA VAL A 165 -5.82 -1.17 -0.72
C VAL A 165 -7.06 -2.03 -0.53
N LYS A 166 -7.30 -2.56 0.68
CA LYS A 166 -8.47 -3.40 0.96
C LYS A 166 -9.79 -2.66 0.79
N LYS A 167 -9.82 -1.39 1.23
CA LYS A 167 -11.04 -0.58 1.15
C LYS A 167 -11.31 -0.13 -0.29
N GLY A 168 -10.28 0.05 -1.11
CA GLY A 168 -10.40 0.62 -2.45
C GLY A 168 -10.65 2.14 -2.46
N GLU A 169 -10.68 2.70 -3.67
CA GLU A 169 -10.87 4.13 -3.90
C GLU A 169 -12.30 4.60 -3.59
N LEU A 170 -12.45 5.86 -3.14
CA LEU A 170 -13.77 6.43 -2.80
C LEU A 170 -14.76 6.36 -3.96
N ARG A 171 -14.30 6.62 -5.19
CA ARG A 171 -15.13 6.56 -6.40
C ARG A 171 -15.59 5.14 -6.71
N TYR A 172 -14.72 4.15 -6.50
CA TYR A 172 -15.08 2.74 -6.65
C TYR A 172 -16.14 2.32 -5.62
N LYS A 173 -15.97 2.71 -4.36
CA LYS A 173 -16.99 2.46 -3.31
C LYS A 173 -18.34 3.09 -3.67
N PHE A 174 -18.34 4.31 -4.18
CA PHE A 174 -19.56 4.99 -4.62
C PHE A 174 -20.22 4.25 -5.79
N PHE A 175 -19.45 3.80 -6.78
CA PHE A 175 -19.94 2.99 -7.90
C PHE A 175 -20.59 1.68 -7.42
N ILE A 176 -19.94 0.95 -6.51
CA ILE A 176 -20.49 -0.29 -5.94
C ILE A 176 -21.74 -0.01 -5.10
N SER A 177 -21.75 1.05 -4.30
CA SER A 177 -22.90 1.39 -3.46
C SER A 177 -24.13 1.77 -4.29
N THR A 178 -23.94 2.60 -5.32
CA THR A 178 -25.03 2.98 -6.23
C THR A 178 -25.53 1.78 -7.00
N GLY A 179 -24.64 0.95 -7.55
CA GLY A 179 -25.01 -0.29 -8.22
C GLY A 179 -25.85 -1.24 -7.35
N LYS A 180 -25.49 -1.42 -6.08
CA LYS A 180 -26.27 -2.22 -5.12
C LYS A 180 -27.69 -1.69 -4.91
N ILE A 181 -27.85 -0.36 -4.81
CA ILE A 181 -29.16 0.27 -4.65
C ILE A 181 -30.02 0.04 -5.89
N PHE A 182 -29.46 0.23 -7.09
CA PHE A 182 -30.19 0.01 -8.35
C PHE A 182 -30.64 -1.44 -8.53
N ILE A 183 -29.77 -2.41 -8.23
CA ILE A 183 -30.12 -3.83 -8.30
C ILE A 183 -31.22 -4.16 -7.28
N GLY A 184 -31.09 -3.68 -6.04
CA GLY A 184 -32.11 -3.88 -5.00
C GLY A 184 -33.47 -3.27 -5.38
N ALA A 185 -33.49 -2.05 -5.91
CA ALA A 185 -34.70 -1.39 -6.39
C ALA A 185 -35.33 -2.15 -7.58
N SER A 186 -34.52 -2.70 -8.48
CA SER A 186 -34.99 -3.46 -9.63
C SER A 186 -35.62 -4.79 -9.20
N LEU A 187 -34.98 -5.53 -8.30
CA LEU A 187 -35.50 -6.79 -7.76
C LEU A 187 -36.80 -6.61 -6.97
N THR A 188 -36.87 -5.56 -6.15
CA THR A 188 -38.09 -5.23 -5.39
C THR A 188 -39.24 -4.84 -6.31
N THR A 189 -38.99 -4.03 -7.34
CA THR A 189 -40.00 -3.68 -8.34
C THR A 189 -40.50 -4.92 -9.08
N LEU A 190 -39.58 -5.80 -9.53
CA LEU A 190 -39.94 -7.05 -10.18
C LEU A 190 -40.81 -7.94 -9.27
N PHE A 191 -40.45 -8.06 -8.00
CA PHE A 191 -41.21 -8.83 -7.02
C PHE A 191 -42.62 -8.27 -6.82
N VAL A 192 -42.77 -6.95 -6.69
CA VAL A 192 -44.08 -6.28 -6.58
C VAL A 192 -44.93 -6.53 -7.84
N LEU A 193 -44.35 -6.42 -9.04
CA LEU A 193 -45.06 -6.69 -10.29
C LEU A 193 -45.55 -8.14 -10.36
N LEU A 194 -44.73 -9.11 -9.94
CA LEU A 194 -45.13 -10.52 -9.89
C LEU A 194 -46.26 -10.78 -8.89
N LEU A 195 -46.27 -10.09 -7.75
CA LEU A 195 -47.37 -10.18 -6.79
C LEU A 195 -48.67 -9.62 -7.38
N ILE A 196 -48.61 -8.48 -8.06
CA ILE A 196 -49.77 -7.85 -8.70
C ILE A 196 -50.29 -8.72 -9.84
N SER A 197 -49.41 -9.29 -10.68
CA SER A 197 -49.82 -10.14 -11.81
C SER A 197 -50.47 -11.45 -11.37
N ASN A 198 -50.08 -11.98 -10.21
CA ASN A 198 -50.65 -13.22 -9.66
C ASN A 198 -51.89 -12.99 -8.78
N PHE A 199 -52.18 -11.74 -8.39
CA PHE A 199 -53.35 -11.38 -7.58
C PHE A 199 -54.71 -11.84 -8.14
N PRO A 200 -54.99 -11.76 -9.47
CA PRO A 200 -56.26 -12.21 -10.03
C PRO A 200 -56.52 -13.71 -9.85
N TYR A 201 -55.46 -14.53 -9.83
CA TYR A 201 -55.55 -15.98 -9.66
C TYR A 201 -55.71 -16.42 -8.20
N LEU A 202 -55.38 -15.56 -7.24
CA LEU A 202 -55.51 -15.82 -5.80
C LEU A 202 -56.90 -15.47 -5.25
N CYS A 203 -57.64 -14.55 -5.88
CA CYS A 203 -59.01 -14.19 -5.50
C CYS A 203 -60.10 -15.06 -6.14
N SER A 204 -59.75 -15.97 -7.05
CA SER A 204 -60.68 -16.87 -7.75
C SER A 204 -60.75 -18.29 -7.14
N LEU A 205 -60.30 -18.46 -5.90
CA LEU A 205 -60.33 -19.68 -5.08
C LEU A 205 -61.15 -19.41 -3.81
#